data_AF-A0A959JFZ5-F1
#
_entry.id   AF-A0A959JFZ5-F1
#
_cell.length_a   1.000
_cell.length_b   1.000
_cell.length_c   1.000
_cell.angle_alpha   90.00
_cell.angle_beta   90.00
_cell.angle_gamma   90.00
#
_symmetry.space_group_name_H-M   'P 1'
#
loop_
_entity.id
_entity.type
_entity.pdbx_description
1 polymer ?
#
loop_
_entity_poly.entity_id
_entity_poly.type
_entity_poly.pdbx_seq_one_letter_code
_entity_poly.pdbx_strand_id
1 'polypeptide(L)'
;MNKLVGLGGVSRAGKTTLAHALCTSSSNITLIELDRFTLPAPQMPRINGRYDWEHPHSVDWPGVMAKIESENIPGQLILIEGILAFAHPRLNARYDGGLFMNLNHREYLVSRRQEKRWGAEPSWYLDYVWDAHLVYGRPDPPL
;
A
#
# COMPACT_ATOMS: atom_id res chain seq x y z
N MET A 1 18.25 15.37 -7.04
CA MET A 1 17.02 14.59 -7.31
C MET A 1 16.68 13.81 -6.06
N ASN A 2 15.40 13.68 -5.75
CA ASN A 2 14.92 12.87 -4.63
C ASN A 2 14.95 11.41 -5.04
N LYS A 3 15.09 10.52 -4.07
CA LYS A 3 14.84 9.09 -4.31
C LYS A 3 13.39 8.78 -3.95
N LEU A 4 12.69 8.02 -4.78
CA LEU A 4 11.34 7.54 -4.56
C LEU A 4 11.37 6.01 -4.44
N VAL A 5 10.96 5.47 -3.30
CA VAL A 5 10.96 4.02 -3.05
C VAL A 5 9.56 3.55 -2.68
N GLY A 6 9.11 2.44 -3.26
CA GLY A 6 7.87 1.77 -2.88
C GLY A 6 8.09 0.73 -1.78
N LEU A 7 7.15 0.61 -0.85
CA LEU A 7 7.08 -0.45 0.16
C LEU A 7 5.70 -1.13 0.07
N GLY A 8 5.66 -2.25 -0.63
CA GLY A 8 4.45 -3.04 -0.86
C GLY A 8 4.44 -4.36 -0.11
N GLY A 9 3.35 -5.11 -0.27
CA GLY A 9 3.13 -6.38 0.40
C GLY A 9 1.69 -6.54 0.88
N VAL A 10 1.29 -7.79 1.15
CA VAL A 10 -0.09 -8.11 1.55
C VAL A 10 -0.47 -7.42 2.87
N SER A 11 -1.77 -7.25 3.11
CA SER A 11 -2.24 -6.74 4.39
C SER A 11 -1.65 -7.52 5.58
N ARG A 12 -1.33 -6.81 6.66
CA ARG A 12 -0.69 -7.34 7.89
C ARG A 12 0.73 -7.91 7.71
N ALA A 13 1.39 -7.67 6.58
CA ALA A 13 2.79 -8.09 6.37
C ALA A 13 3.83 -7.33 7.22
N GLY A 14 3.46 -6.23 7.88
CA GLY A 14 4.39 -5.43 8.71
C GLY A 14 4.93 -4.16 8.03
N LYS A 15 4.37 -3.77 6.88
CA LYS A 15 4.82 -2.61 6.05
C LYS A 15 4.91 -1.31 6.84
N THR A 16 3.78 -0.86 7.40
CA THR A 16 3.70 0.37 8.18
C THR A 16 4.65 0.34 9.40
N THR A 17 4.84 -0.82 10.03
CA THR A 17 5.82 -0.98 11.13
C THR A 17 7.25 -0.75 10.64
N LEU A 18 7.64 -1.38 9.51
CA LEU A 18 8.96 -1.18 8.90
C LEU A 18 9.15 0.28 8.45
N ALA A 19 8.13 0.88 7.82
CA ALA A 19 8.17 2.27 7.37
C ALA A 19 8.45 3.25 8.51
N HIS A 20 7.69 3.13 9.62
CA HIS A 20 7.92 3.99 10.78
C HIS A 20 9.28 3.73 11.45
N ALA A 21 9.76 2.49 11.49
CA ALA A 21 11.10 2.18 12.01
C ALA A 21 12.21 2.84 11.17
N LEU A 22 12.07 2.86 9.85
CA LEU A 22 12.99 3.56 8.94
C LEU A 22 12.96 5.08 9.17
N CYS A 23 11.77 5.69 9.24
CA CYS A 23 11.63 7.13 9.54
C CYS A 23 12.14 7.52 10.93
N THR A 24 12.02 6.62 11.92
CA THR A 24 12.59 6.86 13.27
C THR A 24 14.12 6.85 13.22
N SER A 25 14.70 6.02 12.35
CA SER A 25 16.14 5.83 12.23
C SER A 25 16.81 6.83 11.29
N SER A 26 16.03 7.60 10.51
CA SER A 26 16.53 8.60 9.57
C SER A 26 15.53 9.74 9.38
N SER A 27 15.95 10.97 9.70
CA SER A 27 15.15 12.18 9.49
C SER A 27 15.04 12.59 8.02
N ASN A 28 15.79 11.94 7.12
CA ASN A 28 15.81 12.26 5.69
C ASN A 28 14.80 11.43 4.87
N ILE A 29 13.73 10.94 5.51
CA ILE A 29 12.69 10.13 4.89
C ILE A 29 11.33 10.82 5.06
N THR A 30 10.69 11.19 3.95
CA THR A 30 9.26 11.54 3.93
C THR A 30 8.46 10.28 3.68
N LEU A 31 7.55 9.94 4.60
CA LEU A 31 6.64 8.81 4.47
C LEU A 31 5.29 9.25 3.88
N ILE A 32 4.83 8.55 2.86
CA ILE A 32 3.48 8.69 2.29
C ILE A 32 2.76 7.35 2.48
N GLU A 33 1.79 7.33 3.40
CA GLU A 33 0.94 6.17 3.70
C GLU A 33 -0.29 6.17 2.77
N LEU A 34 -0.41 5.19 1.87
CA LEU A 34 -1.51 5.13 0.89
C LEU A 34 -2.89 4.98 1.54
N ASP A 35 -2.97 4.42 2.75
CA ASP A 35 -4.22 4.33 3.52
C ASP A 35 -4.84 5.72 3.81
N ARG A 36 -4.06 6.80 3.74
CA ARG A 36 -4.52 8.19 3.88
C ARG A 36 -5.09 8.80 2.60
N PHE A 37 -4.93 8.12 1.47
CA PHE A 37 -5.37 8.57 0.14
C PHE A 37 -6.52 7.72 -0.38
N THR A 38 -7.42 7.29 0.49
CA THR A 38 -8.62 6.55 0.08
C THR A 38 -9.68 7.51 -0.46
N LEU A 39 -10.37 7.10 -1.53
CA LEU A 39 -11.47 7.88 -2.09
C LEU A 39 -12.64 7.99 -1.11
N PRO A 40 -13.45 9.06 -1.20
CA PRO A 40 -14.63 9.19 -0.37
C PRO A 40 -15.67 8.10 -0.70
N ALA A 41 -16.49 7.73 0.29
CA ALA A 41 -17.45 6.63 0.22
C ALA A 41 -18.31 6.56 -1.07
N PRO A 42 -18.80 7.66 -1.67
CA PRO A 42 -19.58 7.60 -2.91
C PRO A 42 -18.78 7.15 -4.15
N GLN A 43 -17.45 7.26 -4.11
CA GLN A 43 -16.55 6.93 -5.21
C GLN A 43 -15.83 5.59 -4.98
N MET A 44 -15.96 5.03 -3.78
CA MET A 44 -15.31 3.77 -3.43
C MET A 44 -15.90 2.59 -4.22
N PRO A 45 -15.07 1.74 -4.84
CA PRO A 45 -15.54 0.51 -5.44
C PRO A 45 -16.17 -0.40 -4.38
N ARG A 46 -17.02 -1.33 -4.83
CA ARG A 46 -17.69 -2.28 -3.96
C ARG A 46 -17.51 -3.71 -4.45
N ILE A 47 -17.36 -4.61 -3.48
CA ILE A 47 -17.32 -6.06 -3.69
C ILE A 47 -18.29 -6.71 -2.71
N ASN A 48 -19.27 -7.46 -3.24
CA ASN A 48 -20.32 -8.14 -2.46
C ASN A 48 -20.94 -7.25 -1.37
N GLY A 49 -21.27 -6.00 -1.71
CA GLY A 49 -21.92 -5.05 -0.80
C GLY A 49 -21.01 -4.37 0.23
N ARG A 50 -19.70 -4.64 0.23
CA ARG A 50 -18.69 -3.97 1.08
C ARG A 50 -17.84 -3.02 0.26
N TYR A 51 -17.20 -2.03 0.90
CA TYR A 51 -16.17 -1.23 0.23
C TYR A 51 -14.95 -2.09 -0.11
N ASP A 52 -14.46 -1.90 -1.31
CA ASP A 52 -13.33 -2.65 -1.86
C ASP A 52 -12.04 -1.85 -1.70
N TRP A 53 -11.40 -2.00 -0.55
CA TRP A 53 -10.14 -1.34 -0.23
C TRP A 53 -8.96 -1.87 -1.06
N GLU A 54 -9.08 -3.09 -1.59
CA GLU A 54 -7.99 -3.82 -2.24
C GLU A 54 -7.91 -3.53 -3.75
N HIS A 55 -8.86 -2.75 -4.30
CA HIS A 55 -8.87 -2.39 -5.71
C HIS A 55 -8.11 -1.07 -5.95
N PRO A 56 -7.29 -0.94 -7.02
CA PRO A 56 -6.59 0.30 -7.35
C PRO A 56 -7.48 1.54 -7.52
N HIS A 57 -8.79 1.38 -7.74
CA HIS A 57 -9.73 2.49 -7.87
C HIS A 57 -10.23 2.98 -6.52
N SER A 58 -9.79 2.39 -5.41
CA SER A 58 -10.05 2.88 -4.06
C SER A 58 -9.12 4.04 -3.67
N VAL A 59 -8.06 4.28 -4.44
CA VAL A 59 -6.99 5.23 -4.12
C VAL A 59 -7.11 6.51 -4.94
N ASP A 60 -6.97 7.66 -4.28
CA ASP A 60 -6.80 8.99 -4.88
C ASP A 60 -5.37 9.15 -5.42
N TRP A 61 -5.08 8.52 -6.57
CA TRP A 61 -3.79 8.66 -7.24
C TRP A 61 -3.41 10.10 -7.58
N PRO A 62 -4.32 10.98 -8.04
CA PRO A 62 -4.03 12.40 -8.19
C PRO A 62 -3.51 13.03 -6.89
N GLY A 63 -4.15 12.75 -5.75
CA GLY A 63 -3.72 13.22 -4.42
C GLY A 63 -2.34 12.68 -4.03
N VAL A 64 -2.07 11.40 -4.28
CA VAL A 64 -0.74 10.79 -4.04
C VAL A 64 0.34 11.50 -4.85
N MET A 65 0.10 11.70 -6.15
CA MET A 65 1.07 12.35 -7.04
C MET A 65 1.31 13.80 -6.65
N ALA A 66 0.26 14.54 -6.28
CA ALA A 66 0.38 15.91 -5.78
C ALA A 66 1.20 15.97 -4.48
N LYS A 67 1.01 15.01 -3.57
CA LYS A 67 1.80 14.91 -2.33
C LYS A 67 3.28 14.70 -2.63
N ILE A 68 3.62 13.77 -3.55
CA ILE A 68 5.00 13.52 -3.97
C ILE A 68 5.66 14.79 -4.49
N GLU A 69 4.97 15.56 -5.35
CA GLU A 69 5.51 16.83 -5.86
C GLU A 69 5.70 17.87 -4.77
N SER A 70 4.76 17.97 -3.82
CA SER A 70 4.85 18.95 -2.72
C SER A 70 5.98 18.66 -1.73
N GLU A 71 6.43 17.41 -1.65
CA GLU A 71 7.48 16.93 -0.74
C GLU A 71 8.82 16.72 -1.45
N ASN A 72 8.98 17.26 -2.67
CA ASN A 72 10.17 17.07 -3.50
C ASN A 72 11.36 17.94 -3.04
N ILE A 73 11.89 17.65 -1.85
CA ILE A 73 13.06 18.31 -1.26
C ILE A 73 14.37 17.62 -1.70
N PRO A 74 15.27 18.29 -2.46
CA PRO A 74 16.49 17.69 -3.00
C PRO A 74 17.31 16.89 -1.98
N GLY A 75 17.59 15.63 -2.30
CA GLY A 75 18.41 14.75 -1.47
C GLY A 75 17.64 13.94 -0.43
N GLN A 76 16.32 14.13 -0.32
CA GLN A 76 15.45 13.35 0.54
C GLN A 76 14.99 12.05 -0.13
N LEU A 77 14.74 11.02 0.69
CA LEU A 77 14.03 9.81 0.29
C LEU A 77 12.53 10.00 0.53
N ILE A 78 11.70 9.76 -0.47
CA ILE A 78 10.26 9.63 -0.34
C ILE A 78 9.94 8.13 -0.34
N LEU A 79 9.37 7.64 0.75
CA LEU A 79 8.93 6.25 0.91
C LEU A 79 7.41 6.20 0.77
N ILE A 80 6.92 5.48 -0.24
CA ILE A 80 5.48 5.22 -0.43
C ILE A 80 5.16 3.85 0.15
N GLU A 81 4.26 3.76 1.14
CA GLU A 81 3.87 2.47 1.72
C GLU A 81 2.38 2.19 1.54
N GLY A 82 2.04 0.94 1.22
CA GLY A 82 0.66 0.48 1.20
C GLY A 82 0.46 -0.87 0.53
N ILE A 83 -0.73 -1.45 0.68
CA ILE A 83 -1.12 -2.71 0.01
C ILE A 83 -1.12 -2.60 -1.51
N LEU A 84 -1.28 -1.38 -2.03
CA LEU A 84 -1.34 -1.03 -3.44
C LEU A 84 -0.15 -0.17 -3.89
N ALA A 85 0.97 -0.21 -3.17
CA ALA A 85 2.16 0.61 -3.49
C ALA A 85 2.64 0.43 -4.93
N PHE A 86 2.44 -0.76 -5.52
CA PHE A 86 2.86 -1.07 -6.88
C PHE A 86 1.70 -1.16 -7.89
N ALA A 87 0.52 -0.63 -7.56
CA ALA A 87 -0.68 -0.79 -8.38
C ALA A 87 -0.82 0.26 -9.50
N HIS A 88 -0.12 1.40 -9.41
CA HIS A 88 -0.32 2.53 -10.32
C HIS A 88 0.85 2.67 -11.32
N PRO A 89 0.63 2.45 -12.64
CA PRO A 89 1.72 2.37 -13.62
C PRO A 89 2.63 3.60 -13.67
N ARG A 90 2.05 4.81 -13.55
CA ARG A 90 2.84 6.06 -13.57
C ARG A 90 3.64 6.26 -12.30
N LEU A 91 3.20 5.70 -11.17
CA LEU A 91 3.95 5.74 -9.93
C LEU A 91 5.11 4.74 -9.99
N ASN A 92 4.84 3.53 -10.49
CA ASN A 92 5.86 2.50 -10.69
C ASN A 92 7.00 2.98 -11.60
N ALA A 93 6.67 3.67 -12.70
CA ALA A 93 7.66 4.23 -13.62
C ALA A 93 8.55 5.32 -13.01
N ARG A 94 8.19 5.84 -11.83
CA ARG A 94 8.95 6.87 -11.09
C ARG A 94 9.78 6.29 -9.95
N TYR A 95 9.59 5.03 -9.56
CA TYR A 95 10.35 4.43 -8.48
C TYR A 95 11.82 4.26 -8.86
N ASP A 96 12.72 4.66 -7.96
CA ASP A 96 14.15 4.35 -8.02
C ASP A 96 14.44 2.93 -7.50
N GLY A 97 13.47 2.32 -6.80
CA GLY A 97 13.54 0.97 -6.27
C GLY A 97 12.32 0.64 -5.41
N GLY A 98 12.26 -0.60 -4.94
CA GLY A 98 11.14 -1.05 -4.12
C GLY A 98 11.55 -2.11 -3.10
N LEU A 99 10.77 -2.19 -2.03
CA LEU A 99 10.77 -3.27 -1.05
C LEU A 99 9.40 -3.93 -1.10
N PHE A 100 9.37 -5.26 -1.04
CA PHE A 100 8.13 -6.01 -1.01
C PHE A 100 8.13 -7.01 0.13
N MET A 101 7.22 -6.82 1.09
CA MET A 101 7.05 -7.75 2.20
C MET A 101 6.20 -8.94 1.75
N ASN A 102 6.88 -10.08 1.61
CA ASN A 102 6.23 -11.31 1.21
C ASN A 102 5.78 -12.11 2.44
N LEU A 103 4.53 -12.58 2.41
CA LEU A 103 4.01 -13.59 3.32
C LEU A 103 3.44 -14.72 2.47
N ASN A 104 3.54 -15.95 2.94
CA ASN A 104 2.74 -17.02 2.33
C ASN A 104 1.27 -16.90 2.77
N HIS A 105 0.37 -17.55 2.02
CA HIS A 105 -1.07 -17.47 2.26
C HIS A 105 -1.46 -17.87 3.70
N ARG A 106 -0.77 -18.88 4.27
CA ARG A 106 -1.03 -19.35 5.63
C ARG A 106 -0.66 -18.29 6.69
N GLU A 107 0.50 -17.67 6.56
CA GLU A 107 0.96 -16.59 7.46
C GLU A 107 0.06 -15.36 7.36
N TYR A 108 -0.36 -15.01 6.14
CA TYR A 108 -1.34 -13.97 5.89
C TYR A 108 -2.65 -14.26 6.65
N LEU A 109 -3.22 -15.45 6.48
CA LEU A 109 -4.49 -15.81 7.13
C LEU A 109 -4.38 -15.76 8.66
N VAL A 110 -3.28 -16.25 9.24
CA VAL A 110 -3.03 -16.17 10.69
C VAL A 110 -3.00 -14.71 11.15
N SER A 111 -2.29 -13.86 10.42
CA SER A 111 -2.11 -12.44 10.77
C SER A 111 -3.38 -11.61 10.57
N ARG A 112 -4.15 -11.88 9.50
CA ARG A 112 -5.37 -11.17 9.14
C ARG A 112 -6.55 -11.55 10.03
N ARG A 113 -6.66 -12.80 10.49
CA ARG A 113 -7.70 -13.22 11.45
C ARG A 113 -7.59 -12.57 12.82
N GLN A 114 -6.42 -12.00 13.15
CA GLN A 114 -6.20 -11.22 14.38
C GLN A 114 -6.57 -9.74 14.22
N GLU A 115 -6.87 -9.27 13.00
CA GLU A 115 -7.31 -7.90 12.75
C GLU A 115 -8.71 -7.69 13.33
N LYS A 116 -8.88 -6.59 14.06
CA LYS A 116 -10.14 -6.26 14.74
C LYS A 116 -10.63 -4.84 14.44
N ARG A 117 -9.82 -4.00 13.79
CA ARG A 117 -10.17 -2.61 13.45
C ARG A 117 -11.44 -2.49 12.62
N TRP A 118 -11.71 -3.50 11.78
CA TRP A 118 -12.83 -3.51 10.83
C TRP A 118 -13.97 -4.45 11.23
N GLY A 119 -13.98 -4.93 12.48
CA GLY A 119 -14.92 -5.95 12.95
C GLY A 119 -14.61 -7.34 12.38
N ALA A 120 -15.60 -8.25 12.50
CA ALA A 120 -15.47 -9.59 11.95
C ALA A 120 -15.62 -9.58 10.42
N GLU A 121 -14.56 -9.99 9.73
CA GLU A 121 -14.58 -10.15 8.27
C GLU A 121 -15.01 -11.57 7.90
N PRO A 122 -15.93 -11.73 6.93
CA PRO A 122 -16.34 -13.06 6.48
C PRO A 122 -15.18 -13.74 5.74
N SER A 123 -15.14 -15.08 5.77
CA SER A 123 -14.04 -15.86 5.18
C SER A 123 -13.80 -15.54 3.71
N TRP A 124 -14.87 -15.37 2.92
CA TRP A 124 -14.76 -15.00 1.50
C TRP A 124 -14.00 -13.70 1.29
N TYR A 125 -14.07 -12.76 2.25
CA TYR A 125 -13.37 -11.49 2.13
C TYR A 125 -11.87 -11.63 2.42
N LEU A 126 -11.50 -12.55 3.31
CA LEU A 126 -10.09 -12.87 3.54
C LEU A 126 -9.47 -13.50 2.30
N ASP A 127 -10.18 -14.43 1.67
CA ASP A 127 -9.73 -15.04 0.41
C ASP A 127 -9.66 -13.97 -0.70
N TYR A 128 -10.66 -13.09 -0.80
CA TYR A 128 -10.66 -11.97 -1.75
C TYR A 128 -9.47 -11.03 -1.54
N VAL A 129 -9.13 -10.66 -0.30
CA VAL A 129 -7.98 -9.79 -0.02
C VAL A 129 -6.68 -10.43 -0.48
N TRP A 130 -6.54 -11.76 -0.30
CA TRP A 130 -5.40 -12.49 -0.83
C TRP A 130 -5.35 -12.44 -2.36
N ASP A 131 -6.46 -12.77 -3.02
CA ASP A 131 -6.54 -12.78 -4.48
C ASP A 131 -6.28 -11.38 -5.07
N ALA A 132 -6.88 -10.34 -4.49
CA ALA A 132 -6.65 -8.95 -4.87
C ALA A 132 -5.18 -8.55 -4.65
N HIS A 133 -4.52 -9.03 -3.60
CA HIS A 133 -3.08 -8.84 -3.44
C HIS A 133 -2.26 -9.49 -4.56
N LEU A 134 -2.62 -10.69 -5.02
CA LEU A 134 -1.95 -11.35 -6.13
C LEU A 134 -2.09 -10.58 -7.45
N VAL A 135 -3.25 -9.95 -7.65
CA VAL A 135 -3.60 -9.25 -8.89
C VAL A 135 -3.12 -7.80 -8.90
N TYR A 136 -3.35 -7.05 -7.83
CA TYR A 136 -3.15 -5.60 -7.77
C TYR A 136 -1.99 -5.16 -6.87
N GLY A 137 -1.62 -5.97 -5.88
CA GLY A 137 -0.67 -5.57 -4.85
C GLY A 137 0.79 -5.81 -5.21
N ARG A 138 1.07 -6.71 -6.17
CA ARG A 138 2.42 -7.13 -6.55
C ARG A 138 3.06 -6.19 -7.58
N PRO A 139 4.39 -5.99 -7.51
CA PRO A 139 5.11 -5.29 -8.56
C PRO A 139 5.11 -6.08 -9.87
N ASP A 140 4.94 -5.37 -10.99
CA ASP A 140 5.05 -5.89 -12.36
C ASP A 140 5.96 -4.95 -13.19
N PRO A 141 7.15 -5.40 -13.63
CA PRO A 141 7.76 -6.70 -13.37
C PRO A 141 8.15 -6.89 -11.89
N PRO A 142 8.42 -8.12 -11.43
CA PRO A 142 8.95 -8.36 -10.08
C PRO A 142 10.24 -7.57 -9.81
N LEU A 143 10.37 -7.05 -8.58
CA LEU A 143 11.51 -6.26 -8.11
C LEU A 143 12.83 -7.05 -8.08
#